data_AF-A0A969NCD3-F1
#
_entry.id   AF-A0A969NCD3-F1
#
_cell.length_a   1.000
_cell.length_b   1.000
_cell.length_c   1.000
_cell.angle_alpha   90.00
_cell.angle_beta   90.00
_cell.angle_gamma   90.00
#
_symmetry.space_group_name_H-M   'P 1'
#
loop_
_entity.id
_entity.type
_entity.pdbx_description
1 polymer ?
#
loop_
_entity_poly.entity_id
_entity_poly.type
_entity_poly.pdbx_seq_one_letter_code
_entity_poly.pdbx_strand_id
1 'polypeptide(L)'
;MNRKNSYLLKDASEVIARTNDFFRVLVKRFYPKAAAGITMHNNEGENQIRFDIEAKIEFDKSDGIGNVKTFCYDLTLLLKGFGHHIGFIFHDSRLLDGIDPRQKYELILILKELIEGSGKQYIITANYNQLEEIKPLFKSDDDYNRFVKENTILELKDSNASDKLLGIQVDMDYE
;
A
#
# COMPACT_ATOMS: atom_id res chain seq x y z
N MET A 1 23.09 28.40 7.78
CA MET A 1 23.23 27.19 6.93
C MET A 1 23.95 26.12 7.74
N ASN A 2 23.19 25.18 8.32
CA ASN A 2 23.66 24.32 9.42
C ASN A 2 24.48 23.14 8.87
N ARG A 3 25.81 23.30 8.75
CA ARG A 3 26.78 22.27 8.30
C ARG A 3 26.70 20.95 9.09
N LYS A 4 26.01 20.91 10.23
CA LYS A 4 25.89 19.74 11.09
C LYS A 4 24.89 18.68 10.61
N ASN A 5 24.08 18.87 9.55
CA ASN A 5 23.02 17.89 9.23
C ASN A 5 23.17 17.18 7.89
N SER A 6 24.16 17.55 7.06
CA SER A 6 24.39 16.90 5.76
C SER A 6 24.94 15.47 5.87
N TYR A 7 25.56 15.11 7.01
CA TYR A 7 26.12 13.77 7.20
C TYR A 7 25.05 12.69 7.34
N LEU A 8 23.88 12.99 7.93
CA LEU A 8 22.82 12.00 8.16
C LEU A 8 22.30 11.39 6.85
N LEU A 9 22.08 12.23 5.83
CA LEU A 9 21.67 11.76 4.50
C LEU A 9 22.79 10.97 3.80
N LYS A 10 24.05 11.32 4.09
CA LYS A 10 25.22 10.60 3.55
C LYS A 10 25.33 9.21 4.17
N ASP A 11 25.14 9.10 5.48
CA ASP A 11 25.22 7.84 6.22
C ASP A 11 24.02 6.92 5.88
N ALA A 12 22.84 7.50 5.64
CA ALA A 12 21.65 6.76 5.21
C ALA A 12 21.58 6.49 3.69
N SER A 13 22.59 6.92 2.91
CA SER A 13 22.52 6.91 1.44
C SER A 13 22.26 5.53 0.84
N GLU A 14 22.87 4.49 1.37
CA GLU A 14 22.67 3.11 0.91
C GLU A 14 21.24 2.63 1.19
N VAL A 15 20.71 2.92 2.38
CA VAL A 15 19.33 2.58 2.76
C VAL A 15 18.34 3.32 1.88
N ILE A 16 18.56 4.62 1.63
CA ILE A 16 17.72 5.44 0.75
C ILE A 16 17.74 4.87 -0.67
N ALA A 17 18.93 4.57 -1.22
CA ALA A 17 19.07 4.03 -2.56
C ALA A 17 18.32 2.69 -2.71
N ARG A 18 18.54 1.74 -1.79
CA ARG A 18 17.87 0.43 -1.81
C ARG A 18 16.36 0.54 -1.68
N THR A 19 15.88 1.42 -0.80
CA THR A 19 14.45 1.66 -0.59
C THR A 19 13.81 2.28 -1.83
N ASN A 20 14.48 3.27 -2.43
CA ASN A 20 14.04 3.91 -3.66
C ASN A 20 14.02 2.95 -4.85
N ASP A 21 15.04 2.10 -5.01
CA ASP A 21 15.09 1.11 -6.09
C ASP A 21 13.96 0.08 -5.96
N PHE A 22 13.66 -0.38 -4.75
CA PHE A 22 12.52 -1.27 -4.51
C PHE A 22 11.18 -0.60 -4.84
N PHE A 23 10.99 0.65 -4.39
CA PHE A 23 9.80 1.44 -4.74
C PHE A 23 9.64 1.58 -6.26
N ARG A 24 10.73 1.88 -6.98
CA ARG A 24 10.73 1.99 -8.46
C ARG A 24 10.37 0.67 -9.14
N VAL A 25 10.87 -0.46 -8.63
CA VAL A 25 10.53 -1.79 -9.12
C VAL A 25 9.03 -2.07 -8.94
N LEU A 26 8.47 -1.75 -7.76
CA LEU A 26 7.03 -1.89 -7.51
C LEU A 26 6.20 -1.01 -8.46
N VAL A 27 6.51 0.28 -8.56
CA VAL A 27 5.76 1.20 -9.41
C VAL A 27 5.77 0.76 -10.87
N LYS A 28 6.90 0.21 -11.36
CA LYS A 28 7.00 -0.30 -12.74
C LYS A 28 6.09 -1.48 -13.04
N ARG A 29 5.58 -2.21 -12.04
CA ARG A 29 4.58 -3.27 -12.25
C ARG A 29 3.24 -2.69 -12.70
N PHE A 30 2.87 -1.53 -12.15
CA PHE A 30 1.64 -0.82 -12.53
C PHE A 30 1.84 0.08 -13.75
N TYR A 31 2.99 0.75 -13.81
CA TYR A 31 3.29 1.78 -14.78
C TYR A 31 4.69 1.58 -15.38
N PRO A 32 4.87 0.65 -16.33
CA PRO A 32 6.20 0.24 -16.82
C PRO A 32 7.06 1.38 -17.41
N LYS A 33 6.41 2.44 -17.91
CA LYS A 33 7.05 3.60 -18.53
C LYS A 33 7.20 4.80 -17.58
N ALA A 34 6.72 4.72 -16.33
CA ALA A 34 6.81 5.82 -15.37
C ALA A 34 8.26 6.10 -14.98
N ALA A 35 8.63 7.38 -14.89
CA ALA A 35 9.61 7.76 -13.89
C ALA A 35 8.94 7.73 -12.51
N ALA A 36 9.64 7.20 -11.53
CA ALA A 36 9.18 7.16 -10.15
C ALA A 36 10.38 7.21 -9.22
N GLY A 37 10.13 7.61 -7.97
CA GLY A 37 11.13 7.56 -6.92
C GLY A 37 10.64 8.13 -5.61
N ILE A 38 11.43 7.85 -4.57
CA ILE A 38 11.34 8.46 -3.24
C ILE A 38 12.54 9.38 -3.08
N THR A 39 12.29 10.66 -2.82
CA THR A 39 13.32 11.64 -2.50
C THR A 39 13.20 12.06 -1.06
N MET A 40 14.35 12.34 -0.43
CA MET A 40 14.41 12.83 0.95
C MET A 40 15.28 14.07 1.00
N HIS A 41 14.75 15.12 1.59
CA HIS A 41 15.42 16.40 1.78
C HIS A 41 15.45 16.76 3.25
N ASN A 42 16.44 17.55 3.69
CA ASN A 42 16.38 18.14 5.02
C ASN A 42 15.21 19.13 5.07
N ASN A 43 14.36 18.99 6.09
CA ASN A 43 13.39 20.02 6.41
C ASN A 43 14.15 21.12 7.17
N GLU A 44 14.19 22.31 6.58
CA GLU A 44 14.86 23.49 7.14
C GLU A 44 13.86 24.46 7.81
N GLY A 45 12.59 24.05 7.96
CA GLY A 45 11.57 24.83 8.63
C GLY A 45 11.76 24.85 10.15
N GLU A 46 11.20 25.88 10.80
CA GLU A 46 11.15 25.97 12.26
C GLU A 46 10.05 25.06 12.81
N ASN A 47 10.30 23.76 12.80
CA ASN A 47 9.38 22.73 13.28
C ASN A 47 10.16 21.50 13.78
N GLN A 48 9.45 20.46 14.21
CA GLN A 48 10.05 19.22 14.73
C GLN A 48 10.27 18.13 13.65
N ILE A 49 9.93 18.42 12.39
CA ILE A 49 10.13 17.51 11.25
C ILE A 49 11.58 17.65 10.78
N ARG A 50 12.28 16.52 10.68
CA ARG A 50 13.70 16.49 10.29
C ARG A 50 13.90 16.43 8.78
N PHE A 51 13.04 15.68 8.10
CA PHE A 51 13.16 15.38 6.67
C PHE A 51 11.81 15.54 5.97
N ASP A 52 11.87 16.12 4.77
CA ASP A 52 10.77 16.07 3.82
C ASP A 52 10.96 14.82 2.94
N ILE A 53 10.01 13.89 3.01
CA ILE A 53 10.00 12.67 2.21
C ILE A 53 8.92 12.79 1.16
N GLU A 54 9.29 12.61 -0.10
CA GLU A 54 8.38 12.76 -1.21
C GLU A 54 8.46 11.54 -2.14
N ALA A 55 7.36 10.80 -2.22
CA ALA A 55 7.17 9.76 -3.24
C ALA A 55 6.50 10.37 -4.47
N LYS A 56 7.07 10.10 -5.65
CA LYS A 56 6.58 10.59 -6.95
C LYS A 56 6.43 9.45 -7.95
N ILE A 57 5.37 9.56 -8.75
CA ILE A 57 5.10 8.77 -9.95
C ILE A 57 4.75 9.78 -11.04
N GLU A 58 5.50 9.81 -12.14
CA GLU A 58 5.31 10.76 -13.24
C GLU A 58 4.17 10.29 -14.16
N PHE A 59 2.94 10.57 -13.75
CA PHE A 59 1.69 10.32 -14.49
C PHE A 59 0.63 11.38 -14.12
N ASP A 60 -0.52 11.34 -14.79
CA ASP A 60 -1.66 12.21 -14.45
C ASP A 60 -2.08 12.04 -12.98
N LYS A 61 -2.45 13.13 -12.31
CA LYS A 61 -2.81 13.13 -10.89
C LYS A 61 -4.25 12.63 -10.66
N SER A 62 -4.54 11.38 -11.05
CA SER A 62 -5.80 10.73 -10.69
C SER A 62 -5.74 10.16 -9.27
N ASP A 63 -6.89 10.03 -8.62
CA ASP A 63 -7.00 9.43 -7.28
C ASP A 63 -6.46 7.98 -7.27
N GLY A 64 -6.71 7.21 -8.33
CA GLY A 64 -6.19 5.86 -8.49
C GLY A 64 -4.65 5.79 -8.50
N ILE A 65 -3.98 6.74 -9.15
CA ILE A 65 -2.51 6.82 -9.13
C ILE A 65 -2.01 7.20 -7.74
N GLY A 66 -2.72 8.08 -7.03
CA GLY A 66 -2.45 8.41 -5.63
C GLY A 66 -2.53 7.18 -4.71
N ASN A 67 -3.55 6.35 -4.92
CA ASN A 67 -3.75 5.12 -4.15
C ASN A 67 -2.70 4.05 -4.47
N VAL A 68 -2.37 3.82 -5.75
CA VAL A 68 -1.27 2.92 -6.14
C VAL A 68 0.08 3.40 -5.58
N LYS A 69 0.30 4.73 -5.55
CA LYS A 69 1.49 5.32 -4.93
C LYS A 69 1.57 5.01 -3.43
N THR A 70 0.46 5.16 -2.72
CA THR A 70 0.36 4.85 -1.29
C THR A 70 0.66 3.36 -1.05
N PHE A 71 0.02 2.47 -1.82
CA PHE A 71 0.32 1.03 -1.79
C PHE A 71 1.81 0.73 -1.97
N CYS A 72 2.44 1.27 -3.02
CA CYS A 72 3.85 1.02 -3.31
C CYS A 72 4.77 1.56 -2.22
N TYR A 73 4.48 2.74 -1.68
CA TYR A 73 5.26 3.37 -0.63
C TYR A 73 5.17 2.57 0.68
N ASP A 74 3.97 2.22 1.10
CA ASP A 74 3.73 1.51 2.36
C ASP A 74 4.29 0.08 2.31
N LEU A 75 4.13 -0.64 1.19
CA LEU A 75 4.75 -1.95 1.00
C LEU A 75 6.28 -1.87 0.97
N THR A 76 6.84 -0.78 0.41
CA THR A 76 8.28 -0.52 0.44
C THR A 76 8.78 -0.36 1.88
N LEU A 77 8.08 0.40 2.71
CA LEU A 77 8.43 0.57 4.12
C LEU A 77 8.30 -0.74 4.89
N LEU A 78 7.25 -1.52 4.67
CA LEU A 78 7.05 -2.81 5.35
C LEU A 78 8.19 -3.80 5.08
N LEU A 79 8.65 -3.88 3.83
CA LEU A 79 9.61 -4.90 3.38
C LEU A 79 11.07 -4.44 3.38
N LYS A 80 11.33 -3.14 3.21
CA LYS A 80 12.69 -2.58 3.06
C LYS A 80 12.99 -1.41 4.01
N GLY A 81 12.01 -0.95 4.78
CA GLY A 81 12.21 0.08 5.77
C GLY A 81 13.20 -0.34 6.86
N PHE A 82 13.78 0.66 7.51
CA PHE A 82 14.88 0.50 8.45
C PHE A 82 14.59 1.26 9.75
N GLY A 83 15.10 0.76 10.87
CA GLY A 83 14.96 1.43 12.17
C GLY A 83 13.57 1.34 12.79
N HIS A 84 12.72 0.41 12.35
CA HIS A 84 11.41 0.15 12.93
C HIS A 84 11.11 -1.36 13.06
N HIS A 85 10.13 -1.69 13.91
CA HIS A 85 9.68 -3.07 14.16
C HIS A 85 8.30 -3.36 13.56
N ILE A 86 7.83 -2.54 12.61
CA ILE A 86 6.55 -2.75 11.92
C ILE A 86 6.53 -4.15 11.28
N GLY A 87 5.60 -4.98 11.73
CA GLY A 87 5.37 -6.34 11.26
C GLY A 87 4.17 -6.49 10.34
N PHE A 88 3.27 -5.51 10.32
CA PHE A 88 2.07 -5.55 9.51
C PHE A 88 1.63 -4.16 9.03
N ILE A 89 0.79 -4.17 7.98
CA ILE A 89 0.04 -3.01 7.51
C ILE A 89 -1.43 -3.39 7.38
N PHE A 90 -2.32 -2.44 7.64
CA PHE A 90 -3.75 -2.58 7.40
C PHE A 90 -4.28 -1.37 6.63
N HIS A 91 -4.77 -1.60 5.41
CA HIS A 91 -5.53 -0.61 4.64
C HIS A 91 -7.03 -0.90 4.64
N ASP A 92 -7.83 0.15 4.65
CA ASP A 92 -9.25 0.04 4.36
C ASP A 92 -9.52 -0.07 2.86
N SER A 93 -10.79 -0.26 2.49
CA SER A 93 -11.21 -0.42 1.09
C SER A 93 -11.05 0.83 0.25
N ARG A 94 -10.81 2.00 0.86
CA ARG A 94 -10.62 3.26 0.14
C ARG A 94 -9.32 3.27 -0.65
N LEU A 95 -8.32 2.48 -0.23
CA LEU A 95 -7.11 2.28 -1.02
C LEU A 95 -7.45 1.72 -2.41
N LEU A 96 -8.50 0.91 -2.55
CA LEU A 96 -8.88 0.32 -3.82
C LEU A 96 -9.79 1.22 -4.68
N ASP A 97 -10.22 2.37 -4.16
CA ASP A 97 -11.11 3.27 -4.89
C ASP A 97 -10.37 4.00 -6.02
N GLY A 98 -11.01 4.15 -7.18
CA GLY A 98 -10.44 4.83 -8.35
C GLY A 98 -9.26 4.12 -9.03
N ILE A 99 -8.75 3.01 -8.47
CA ILE A 99 -7.74 2.16 -9.12
C ILE A 99 -8.41 1.36 -10.27
N ASP A 100 -7.73 1.22 -11.40
CA ASP A 100 -8.19 0.36 -12.51
C ASP A 100 -8.23 -1.12 -12.10
N PRO A 101 -9.23 -1.93 -12.52
CA PRO A 101 -9.32 -3.34 -12.13
C PRO A 101 -8.06 -4.16 -12.40
N ARG A 102 -7.32 -3.88 -13.49
CA ARG A 102 -6.05 -4.57 -13.79
C ARG A 102 -4.96 -4.23 -12.78
N GLN A 103 -4.97 -3.02 -12.26
CA GLN A 103 -4.04 -2.59 -11.21
C GLN A 103 -4.44 -3.19 -9.86
N LYS A 104 -5.73 -3.31 -9.52
CA LYS A 104 -6.15 -4.03 -8.30
C LYS A 104 -5.77 -5.52 -8.36
N TYR A 105 -5.93 -6.13 -9.53
CA TYR A 105 -5.46 -7.49 -9.76
C TYR A 105 -3.94 -7.61 -9.57
N GLU A 106 -3.16 -6.71 -10.19
CA GLU A 106 -1.71 -6.67 -10.01
C GLU A 106 -1.28 -6.47 -8.56
N LEU A 107 -2.00 -5.63 -7.81
CA LEU A 107 -1.81 -5.41 -6.37
C LEU A 107 -1.94 -6.73 -5.58
N ILE A 108 -2.98 -7.53 -5.85
CA ILE A 108 -3.17 -8.83 -5.20
C ILE A 108 -2.06 -9.82 -5.54
N LEU A 109 -1.61 -9.84 -6.80
CA LEU A 109 -0.47 -10.68 -7.20
C LEU A 109 0.81 -10.28 -6.46
N ILE A 110 1.08 -8.98 -6.37
CA ILE A 110 2.23 -8.43 -5.63
C ILE A 110 2.17 -8.84 -4.17
N LEU A 111 1.02 -8.73 -3.52
CA LEU A 111 0.86 -9.10 -2.12
C LEU A 111 1.13 -10.59 -1.92
N LYS A 112 0.55 -11.46 -2.76
CA LYS A 112 0.79 -12.90 -2.67
C LYS A 112 2.28 -13.22 -2.85
N GLU A 113 2.93 -12.60 -3.84
CA GLU A 113 4.35 -12.85 -4.13
C GLU A 113 5.29 -12.35 -3.02
N LEU A 114 5.07 -11.13 -2.50
CA LEU A 114 6.05 -10.45 -1.65
C LEU A 114 5.78 -10.58 -0.16
N ILE A 115 4.53 -10.85 0.25
CA ILE A 115 4.20 -11.06 1.66
C ILE A 115 4.40 -12.52 2.04
N GLU A 116 4.10 -13.46 1.15
CA GLU A 116 4.28 -14.89 1.40
C GLU A 116 5.77 -15.20 1.68
N GLY A 117 6.05 -15.81 2.83
CA GLY A 117 7.42 -16.11 3.27
C GLY A 117 8.23 -14.91 3.78
N SER A 118 7.70 -13.68 3.74
CA SER A 118 8.41 -12.49 4.25
C SER A 118 8.45 -12.38 5.79
N GLY A 119 7.60 -13.13 6.49
CA GLY A 119 7.37 -12.96 7.93
C GLY A 119 6.62 -11.67 8.30
N LYS A 120 6.09 -10.94 7.31
CA LYS A 120 5.22 -9.77 7.49
C LYS A 120 3.77 -10.13 7.20
N GLN A 121 2.85 -9.28 7.64
CA GLN A 121 1.42 -9.42 7.36
C GLN A 121 0.89 -8.19 6.62
N TYR A 122 0.03 -8.40 5.64
CA TYR A 122 -0.68 -7.31 4.98
C TYR A 122 -2.18 -7.61 5.03
N ILE A 123 -2.94 -6.66 5.56
CA ILE A 123 -4.40 -6.75 5.73
C ILE A 123 -5.01 -5.65 4.87
N ILE A 124 -6.04 -6.00 4.10
CA ILE A 124 -6.82 -5.05 3.34
C ILE A 124 -8.30 -5.44 3.40
N THR A 125 -9.17 -4.47 3.71
CA THR A 125 -10.60 -4.68 3.48
C THR A 125 -10.92 -4.36 2.03
N ALA A 126 -11.77 -5.14 1.38
CA ALA A 126 -12.25 -4.87 0.04
C ALA A 126 -13.78 -4.95 0.00
N ASN A 127 -14.40 -4.04 -0.73
CA ASN A 127 -15.84 -4.12 -0.99
C ASN A 127 -16.13 -5.25 -1.99
N TYR A 128 -17.33 -5.83 -1.91
CA TYR A 128 -17.74 -6.92 -2.80
C TYR A 128 -17.58 -6.57 -4.28
N ASN A 129 -18.02 -5.37 -4.69
CA ASN A 129 -17.89 -4.90 -6.07
C ASN A 129 -16.43 -4.80 -6.55
N GLN A 130 -15.50 -4.40 -5.67
CA GLN A 130 -14.07 -4.31 -5.97
C GLN A 130 -13.44 -5.69 -6.18
N LEU A 131 -13.96 -6.74 -5.51
CA LEU A 131 -13.54 -8.12 -5.72
C LEU A 131 -14.18 -8.75 -6.97
N GLU A 132 -15.41 -8.39 -7.29
CA GLU A 132 -16.11 -8.89 -8.49
C GLU A 132 -15.50 -8.34 -9.78
N GLU A 133 -15.08 -7.06 -9.81
CA GLU A 133 -14.48 -6.47 -11.01
C GLU A 133 -13.13 -7.11 -11.40
N ILE A 134 -12.39 -7.65 -10.43
CA ILE A 134 -11.10 -8.30 -10.68
C ILE A 134 -11.22 -9.80 -10.96
N LYS A 135 -12.33 -10.43 -10.55
CA LYS A 135 -12.53 -11.87 -10.68
C LYS A 135 -12.35 -12.38 -12.13
N PRO A 136 -12.85 -11.70 -13.18
CA PRO A 136 -12.62 -12.11 -14.57
C PRO A 136 -11.17 -12.01 -15.05
N LEU A 137 -10.27 -11.37 -14.30
CA LEU A 137 -8.86 -11.23 -14.66
C LEU A 137 -8.02 -12.45 -14.23
N PHE A 138 -8.55 -13.30 -13.37
CA PHE A 138 -7.93 -14.57 -13.02
C PHE A 138 -8.12 -15.60 -14.15
N LYS A 139 -7.15 -16.50 -14.31
CA LYS A 139 -7.19 -17.52 -15.39
C LYS A 139 -8.26 -18.59 -15.15
N SER A 140 -8.64 -18.81 -13.90
CA SER A 140 -9.61 -19.82 -13.47
C SER A 140 -10.23 -19.43 -12.12
N ASP A 141 -11.35 -20.07 -11.78
CA ASP A 141 -11.95 -19.93 -10.45
C ASP A 141 -11.02 -20.48 -9.34
N ASP A 142 -10.24 -21.52 -9.63
CA ASP A 142 -9.24 -22.08 -8.70
C ASP A 142 -8.15 -21.04 -8.38
N ASP A 143 -7.69 -20.30 -9.38
CA ASP A 143 -6.77 -19.19 -9.15
C ASP A 143 -7.41 -18.12 -8.27
N TYR A 144 -8.63 -17.67 -8.59
CA TYR A 144 -9.33 -16.69 -7.76
C TYR A 144 -9.48 -17.16 -6.30
N ASN A 145 -9.83 -18.43 -6.10
CA ASN A 145 -9.96 -19.03 -4.78
C ASN A 145 -8.65 -18.98 -4.00
N ARG A 146 -7.54 -19.39 -4.63
CA ARG A 146 -6.21 -19.38 -4.03
C ARG A 146 -5.71 -17.98 -3.65
N PHE A 147 -5.97 -16.99 -4.49
CA PHE A 147 -5.49 -15.61 -4.25
C PHE A 147 -6.41 -14.84 -3.30
N VAL A 148 -7.73 -15.01 -3.39
CA VAL A 148 -8.71 -14.19 -2.64
C VAL A 148 -9.39 -14.97 -1.53
N LYS A 149 -10.09 -16.07 -1.85
CA LYS A 149 -10.95 -16.76 -0.88
C LYS A 149 -10.17 -17.43 0.25
N GLU A 150 -9.08 -18.12 -0.06
CA GLU A 150 -8.21 -18.75 0.94
C GLU A 150 -7.51 -17.72 1.86
N ASN A 151 -7.40 -16.46 1.42
CA ASN A 151 -6.83 -15.37 2.21
C ASN A 151 -7.91 -14.44 2.82
N THR A 152 -9.19 -14.77 2.66
CA THR A 152 -10.29 -14.02 3.28
C THR A 152 -10.52 -14.54 4.69
N ILE A 153 -10.10 -13.77 5.69
CA ILE A 153 -10.23 -14.13 7.11
C ILE A 153 -11.62 -13.79 7.64
N LEU A 154 -12.22 -12.71 7.16
CA LEU A 154 -13.50 -12.20 7.64
C LEU A 154 -14.31 -11.66 6.46
N GLU A 155 -15.56 -12.11 6.35
CA GLU A 155 -16.55 -11.57 5.41
C GLU A 155 -17.64 -10.86 6.23
N LEU A 156 -17.77 -9.55 6.02
CA LEU A 156 -18.76 -8.73 6.72
C LEU A 156 -20.03 -8.61 5.88
N LYS A 157 -21.20 -8.77 6.51
CA LYS A 157 -22.51 -8.64 5.86
C LYS A 157 -23.39 -7.73 6.68
N ASP A 158 -24.29 -7.02 6.00
CA ASP A 158 -25.29 -6.18 6.66
C ASP A 158 -26.58 -6.95 7.00
N SER A 159 -26.62 -8.26 6.72
CA SER A 159 -27.80 -9.10 6.94
C SER A 159 -28.19 -9.25 8.40
N ASN A 160 -27.22 -9.33 9.31
CA ASN A 160 -27.45 -9.48 10.75
C ASN A 160 -26.41 -8.69 11.54
N ALA A 161 -26.75 -8.26 12.76
CA ALA A 161 -25.82 -7.56 13.65
C ALA A 161 -24.54 -8.36 13.94
N SER A 162 -24.64 -9.70 14.04
CA SER A 162 -23.50 -10.61 14.23
C SER A 162 -22.50 -10.60 13.07
N ASP A 163 -22.96 -10.22 11.87
CA ASP A 163 -22.16 -10.24 10.64
C ASP A 163 -21.49 -8.88 10.38
N LYS A 164 -21.74 -7.89 11.25
CA LYS A 164 -21.08 -6.57 11.26
C LYS A 164 -19.74 -6.64 11.98
N LEU A 165 -18.86 -5.66 11.72
CA LEU A 165 -17.50 -5.62 12.27
C LEU A 165 -17.43 -5.80 13.80
N LEU A 166 -18.39 -5.23 14.53
CA LEU A 166 -18.44 -5.29 16.00
C LEU A 166 -19.35 -6.41 16.53
N GLY A 167 -20.02 -7.18 15.67
CA GLY A 167 -21.04 -8.15 16.08
C GLY A 167 -22.29 -7.53 16.72
N ILE A 168 -22.42 -6.20 16.68
CA ILE A 168 -23.52 -5.42 17.22
C ILE A 168 -23.94 -4.35 16.21
N GLN A 169 -25.20 -3.91 16.30
CA GLN A 169 -25.67 -2.72 15.60
C GLN A 169 -25.53 -1.51 16.53
N VAL A 170 -24.72 -0.54 16.12
CA VAL A 170 -24.60 0.75 16.80
C VAL A 170 -25.35 1.76 15.94
N ASP A 171 -26.54 2.16 16.37
CA ASP A 171 -27.21 3.30 15.78
C ASP A 171 -26.49 4.56 16.27
N MET A 172 -25.82 5.25 15.36
CA MET A 172 -25.27 6.56 15.64
C MET A 172 -26.39 7.57 15.40
N ASP A 173 -26.95 8.10 16.49
CA ASP A 173 -27.85 9.25 16.44
C ASP A 173 -27.03 10.46 15.93
N TYR A 174 -27.07 10.68 14.62
CA TYR A 174 -26.57 11.91 14.03
C TYR A 174 -27.65 12.99 14.18
N GLU A 175 -27.44 13.93 15.10
CA GLU A 175 -28.16 15.22 15.16
C GLU A 175 -27.81 16.11 13.95
#